data_AF-A0A7C1PTY0-F1
#
_entry.id   AF-A0A7C1PTY0-F1
#
_cell.length_a   1.000
_cell.length_b   1.000
_cell.length_c   1.000
_cell.angle_alpha   90.00
_cell.angle_beta   90.00
_cell.angle_gamma   90.00
#
_symmetry.space_group_name_H-M   'P 1'
#
loop_
_entity.id
_entity.type
_entity.pdbx_description
1 polymer ?
#
loop_
_entity_poly.entity_id
_entity_poly.type
_entity_poly.pdbx_seq_one_letter_code
_entity_poly.pdbx_strand_id
1 'polypeptide(L)'
;MPLPEGEPLVLPVPDDAKDDPVLQSLGSLIDRLTQGGSESIALEFECGACCKKVLNGRTLIVIPGFVVLLPATGDFLLLKVFCDGCLVEKQRMRAIIVNRDNLKAIEIGAVQVDP
;
A
#
# COMPACT_ATOMS: atom_id res chain seq x y z
N MET A 1 33.19 29.88 -24.27
CA MET A 1 33.39 28.49 -23.83
C MET A 1 32.15 28.07 -23.09
N PRO A 2 31.37 27.08 -23.57
CA PRO A 2 30.26 26.53 -22.81
C PRO A 2 30.78 25.54 -21.76
N LEU A 3 30.16 25.54 -20.59
CA LEU A 3 30.40 24.59 -19.50
C LEU A 3 29.89 23.18 -19.90
N PRO A 4 30.55 22.09 -19.47
CA PRO A 4 30.07 20.75 -19.77
C PRO A 4 28.74 20.49 -19.05
N GLU A 5 27.77 19.99 -19.79
CA GLU A 5 26.48 19.54 -19.26
C GLU A 5 26.72 18.33 -18.37
N GLY A 6 26.25 18.41 -17.12
CA GLY A 6 26.42 17.35 -16.13
C GLY A 6 25.74 16.07 -16.57
N GLU A 7 26.49 14.97 -16.62
CA GLU A 7 25.93 13.64 -16.81
C GLU A 7 24.99 13.32 -15.63
N PRO A 8 23.76 12.82 -15.88
CA PRO A 8 22.90 12.38 -14.82
C PRO A 8 23.55 11.19 -14.11
N LEU A 9 23.69 11.29 -12.78
CA LEU A 9 24.14 10.20 -11.93
C LEU A 9 23.19 9.00 -12.09
N VAL A 10 23.55 8.05 -12.94
CA VAL A 10 22.91 6.73 -12.99
C VAL A 10 23.38 5.97 -11.76
N LEU A 11 22.56 5.98 -10.71
CA LEU A 11 22.78 5.10 -9.57
C LEU A 11 22.71 3.65 -10.07
N PRO A 12 23.72 2.80 -9.80
CA PRO A 12 23.63 1.37 -10.09
C PRO A 12 22.47 0.80 -9.28
N VAL A 13 21.39 0.42 -9.94
CA VAL A 13 20.34 -0.37 -9.31
C VAL A 13 20.93 -1.76 -9.08
N PRO A 14 20.99 -2.27 -7.84
CA PRO A 14 21.43 -3.63 -7.59
C PRO A 14 20.54 -4.61 -8.36
N ASP A 15 21.16 -5.52 -9.10
CA ASP A 15 20.52 -6.48 -10.04
C ASP A 15 19.81 -7.64 -9.32
N ASP A 16 19.63 -7.55 -7.99
CA ASP A 16 18.96 -8.56 -7.16
C ASP A 16 17.47 -8.24 -6.90
N ALA A 17 16.92 -7.22 -7.56
CA ALA A 17 15.51 -6.81 -7.40
C ALA A 17 14.56 -7.42 -8.45
N LYS A 18 15.00 -8.43 -9.20
CA LYS A 18 14.15 -9.17 -10.15
C LYS A 18 13.87 -10.57 -9.61
N ASP A 19 12.58 -10.84 -9.46
CA ASP A 19 12.01 -12.18 -9.29
C ASP A 19 12.14 -12.81 -7.90
N ASP A 20 11.58 -12.13 -6.88
CA ASP A 20 11.07 -12.88 -5.74
C ASP A 20 9.72 -13.54 -6.13
N PRO A 21 9.69 -14.88 -6.25
CA PRO A 21 8.53 -15.63 -6.74
C PRO A 21 7.33 -15.54 -5.79
N VAL A 22 7.57 -15.26 -4.51
CA VAL A 22 6.53 -15.05 -3.52
C VAL A 22 5.80 -13.73 -3.81
N LEU A 23 6.51 -12.73 -4.31
CA LEU A 23 5.94 -11.42 -4.64
C LEU A 23 5.01 -11.49 -5.85
N GLN A 24 5.39 -12.24 -6.89
CA GLN A 24 4.54 -12.46 -8.06
C GLN A 24 3.30 -13.30 -7.68
N SER A 25 3.49 -14.32 -6.84
CA SER A 25 2.39 -15.14 -6.33
C SER A 25 1.38 -14.29 -5.56
N LEU A 26 1.84 -13.43 -4.63
CA LEU A 26 0.99 -12.50 -3.89
C LEU A 26 0.26 -11.51 -4.80
N GLY A 27 0.95 -10.92 -5.78
CA GLY A 27 0.32 -10.03 -6.78
C GLY A 27 -0.82 -10.74 -7.52
N SER A 28 -0.57 -11.96 -8.01
CA SER A 28 -1.58 -12.77 -8.70
C SER A 28 -2.75 -13.18 -7.81
N LEU A 29 -2.50 -13.45 -6.51
CA LEU A 29 -3.54 -13.77 -5.54
C LEU A 29 -4.43 -12.55 -5.27
N ILE A 30 -3.82 -11.38 -5.13
CA ILE A 30 -4.54 -10.11 -4.97
C ILE A 30 -5.37 -9.82 -6.23
N ASP A 31 -4.79 -9.98 -7.41
CA ASP A 31 -5.51 -9.79 -8.67
C ASP A 31 -6.70 -10.75 -8.76
N ARG A 32 -6.55 -12.01 -8.35
CA ARG A 32 -7.65 -12.98 -8.34
C ARG A 32 -8.74 -12.67 -7.30
N LEU A 33 -8.36 -12.15 -6.14
CA LEU A 33 -9.30 -11.75 -5.09
C LEU A 33 -10.00 -10.42 -5.43
N THR A 34 -9.40 -9.60 -6.29
CA THR A 34 -9.96 -8.30 -6.70
C THR A 34 -10.62 -8.32 -8.09
N GLN A 35 -10.32 -9.32 -8.94
CA GLN A 35 -10.94 -9.51 -10.25
C GLN A 35 -12.43 -9.87 -10.13
N GLY A 36 -13.27 -8.85 -10.26
CA GLY A 36 -14.73 -8.99 -10.23
C GLY A 36 -15.35 -8.81 -8.84
N GLY A 37 -14.54 -8.53 -7.82
CA GLY A 37 -14.99 -8.31 -6.45
C GLY A 37 -15.57 -6.91 -6.26
N SER A 38 -16.80 -6.83 -5.72
CA SER A 38 -17.32 -5.58 -5.16
C SER A 38 -16.86 -5.33 -3.72
N GLU A 39 -15.82 -6.03 -3.30
CA GLU A 39 -15.37 -6.07 -1.93
C GLU A 39 -14.46 -4.89 -1.60
N SER A 40 -14.53 -4.44 -0.35
CA SER A 40 -13.63 -3.42 0.18
C SER A 40 -12.28 -4.02 0.53
N ILE A 41 -11.22 -3.27 0.28
CA ILE A 41 -9.84 -3.61 0.61
C ILE A 41 -9.40 -2.75 1.78
N ALA A 42 -8.73 -3.35 2.75
CA ALA A 42 -8.03 -2.64 3.81
C ALA A 42 -6.56 -3.04 3.87
N LEU A 43 -5.73 -2.09 4.30
CA LEU A 43 -4.30 -2.32 4.50
C LEU A 43 -3.95 -2.04 5.95
N GLU A 44 -3.19 -2.95 6.56
CA GLU A 44 -2.54 -2.74 7.84
C GLU A 44 -1.04 -2.64 7.65
N PHE A 45 -0.42 -1.62 8.24
CA PHE A 45 1.02 -1.38 8.17
C PHE A 45 1.53 -0.71 9.43
N GLU A 46 2.82 -0.87 9.70
CA GLU A 46 3.50 -0.25 10.83
C GLU A 46 4.34 0.96 10.40
N CYS A 47 4.48 1.94 11.30
CA CYS A 47 5.42 3.05 11.15
C CYS A 47 6.33 3.20 12.38
N GLY A 48 6.93 2.08 12.81
CA GLY A 48 7.71 2.00 14.05
C GLY A 48 6.83 1.59 15.22
N ALA A 49 6.53 2.52 16.13
CA ALA A 49 5.80 2.22 17.37
C ALA A 49 4.26 2.23 17.24
N CYS A 50 3.73 2.59 16.08
CA CYS A 50 2.28 2.67 15.86
C CYS A 50 1.85 1.81 14.67
N CYS A 51 0.68 1.22 14.79
CA CYS A 51 0.00 0.50 13.72
C CYS A 51 -0.96 1.44 13.00
N LYS A 52 -1.06 1.30 11.69
CA LYS A 52 -1.94 2.09 10.84
C LYS A 52 -2.81 1.15 10.03
N LYS A 53 -4.11 1.45 10.01
CA LYS A 53 -5.08 0.70 9.23
C LYS A 53 -5.81 1.64 8.29
N VAL A 54 -5.72 1.36 6.99
CA VAL A 54 -6.46 2.09 5.96
C VAL A 54 -7.61 1.24 5.48
N LEU A 55 -8.79 1.85 5.41
CA LEU A 55 -10.06 1.24 5.06
C LEU A 55 -10.64 1.88 3.79
N ASN A 56 -11.71 1.28 3.26
CA ASN A 56 -12.47 1.73 2.09
C ASN A 56 -11.66 1.74 0.78
N GLY A 57 -10.65 0.89 0.69
CA GLY A 57 -9.95 0.62 -0.55
C GLY A 57 -10.83 -0.12 -1.54
N ARG A 58 -10.60 0.13 -2.82
CA ARG A 58 -11.28 -0.55 -3.93
C ARG A 58 -10.32 -1.13 -4.95
N THR A 59 -9.27 -0.39 -5.25
CA THR A 59 -8.24 -0.83 -6.21
C THR A 59 -6.93 -0.92 -5.49
N LEU A 60 -6.28 -2.08 -5.60
CA LEU A 60 -4.93 -2.31 -5.12
C LEU A 60 -4.00 -2.46 -6.31
N ILE A 61 -2.93 -1.70 -6.33
CA ILE A 61 -1.89 -1.77 -7.36
C ILE A 61 -0.59 -2.12 -6.66
N VAL A 62 0.02 -3.24 -7.06
CA VAL A 62 1.31 -3.67 -6.55
C VAL A 62 2.37 -3.28 -7.57
N ILE A 63 3.35 -2.48 -7.13
CA ILE A 63 4.52 -2.10 -7.92
C ILE A 63 5.79 -2.49 -7.13
N PRO A 64 6.97 -2.57 -7.77
CA PRO A 64 8.19 -2.92 -7.06
C PRO A 64 8.42 -2.03 -5.81
N GLY A 65 8.50 -2.66 -4.64
CA GLY A 65 8.70 -2.00 -3.33
C GLY A 65 7.49 -1.31 -2.70
N PHE A 66 6.36 -1.15 -3.42
CA PHE A 66 5.22 -0.38 -2.91
C PHE A 66 3.87 -1.01 -3.23
N VAL A 67 2.89 -0.67 -2.40
CA VAL A 67 1.49 -0.96 -2.64
C VAL A 67 0.70 0.33 -2.63
N VAL A 68 -0.09 0.54 -3.68
CA VAL A 68 -0.96 1.70 -3.84
C VAL A 68 -2.40 1.24 -3.62
N LEU A 69 -3.10 1.92 -2.71
CA LEU A 69 -4.53 1.71 -2.51
C LEU A 69 -5.30 2.95 -2.93
N LEU A 70 -6.35 2.73 -3.71
CA LEU A 70 -7.28 3.77 -4.17
C LEU A 70 -8.70 3.41 -3.75
N PRO A 71 -9.52 4.40 -3.33
CA PRO A 71 -10.93 4.21 -3.08
C PRO A 71 -11.71 4.11 -4.39
N ALA A 72 -13.02 3.81 -4.31
CA ALA A 72 -13.90 3.97 -5.47
C ALA A 72 -13.99 5.45 -5.89
N THR A 73 -14.35 5.69 -7.16
CA THR A 73 -14.48 7.05 -7.69
C THR A 73 -15.50 7.86 -6.89
N GLY A 74 -15.06 8.98 -6.30
CA GLY A 74 -15.88 9.86 -5.49
C GLY A 74 -15.81 9.59 -3.98
N ASP A 75 -15.20 8.48 -3.57
CA ASP A 75 -15.03 8.11 -2.15
C ASP A 75 -13.66 8.53 -1.59
N PHE A 76 -13.47 8.24 -0.30
CA PHE A 76 -12.22 8.48 0.44
C PHE A 76 -11.78 7.23 1.18
N LEU A 77 -10.46 7.05 1.25
CA LEU A 77 -9.84 6.14 2.19
C LEU A 77 -9.96 6.70 3.61
N LEU A 78 -10.13 5.81 4.58
CA LEU A 78 -10.11 6.15 6.00
C LEU A 78 -8.89 5.52 6.66
N LEU A 79 -7.92 6.35 7.06
CA LEU A 79 -6.80 5.95 7.88
C LEU A 79 -7.18 6.02 9.37
N LYS A 80 -6.84 4.98 10.11
CA LYS A 80 -6.87 4.89 11.57
C LYS A 80 -5.45 4.68 12.07
N VAL A 81 -5.00 5.47 13.04
CA VAL A 81 -3.68 5.32 13.66
C VAL A 81 -3.87 4.81 15.08
N PHE A 82 -3.18 3.71 15.40
CA PHE A 82 -3.21 3.06 16.69
C PHE A 82 -1.82 3.14 17.33
N CYS A 83 -1.74 3.66 18.55
CA CYS A 83 -0.52 3.65 19.35
C CYS A 83 -0.88 3.09 20.73
N ASP A 84 -0.06 2.16 21.25
CA ASP A 84 -0.33 1.43 22.49
C ASP A 84 -1.75 0.82 22.57
N GLY A 85 -2.21 0.26 21.45
CA GLY A 85 -3.56 -0.33 21.32
C GLY A 85 -4.72 0.67 21.28
N CYS A 86 -4.44 1.97 21.42
CA CYS A 86 -5.46 3.02 21.43
C CYS A 86 -5.57 3.70 20.07
N LEU A 87 -6.79 3.96 19.60
CA LEU A 87 -7.04 4.76 18.40
C LEU A 87 -6.80 6.24 18.69
N VAL A 88 -5.69 6.78 18.20
CA VAL A 88 -5.26 8.16 18.47
C VAL A 88 -5.62 9.14 17.37
N GLU A 89 -5.79 8.66 16.13
CA GLU A 89 -6.07 9.53 14.99
C GLU A 89 -6.95 8.86 13.93
N LYS A 90 -7.76 9.68 13.25
CA LYS A 90 -8.50 9.33 12.04
C LYS A 90 -8.27 10.38 10.96
N GLN A 91 -7.95 9.95 9.75
CA GLN A 91 -7.73 10.83 8.61
C GLN A 91 -8.45 10.30 7.37
N ARG A 92 -8.98 11.21 6.54
CA ARG A 92 -9.49 10.89 5.20
C ARG A 92 -8.49 11.29 4.13
N MET A 93 -8.32 10.46 3.10
CA MET A 93 -7.42 10.73 1.98
C MET A 93 -7.93 10.12 0.67
N ARG A 94 -7.40 10.59 -0.46
CA ARG A 94 -7.81 10.12 -1.81
C ARG A 94 -7.00 8.95 -2.33
N ALA A 95 -5.84 8.69 -1.75
CA ALA A 95 -4.93 7.60 -2.13
C ALA A 95 -3.93 7.39 -1.00
N ILE A 96 -3.34 6.20 -0.91
CA ILE A 96 -2.16 5.95 -0.10
C ILE A 96 -1.16 5.10 -0.87
N ILE A 97 0.13 5.40 -0.69
CA ILE A 97 1.25 4.61 -1.16
C ILE A 97 2.00 4.14 0.08
N VAL A 98 2.16 2.83 0.23
CA VAL A 98 2.79 2.22 1.41
C VAL A 98 3.98 1.39 0.94
N ASN A 99 5.11 1.52 1.64
CA ASN A 99 6.24 0.62 1.42
C ASN A 99 5.81 -0.81 1.80
N ARG A 100 6.06 -1.75 0.89
CA ARG A 100 5.66 -3.14 1.08
C ARG A 100 6.26 -3.77 2.34
N ASP A 101 7.48 -3.42 2.71
CA ASP A 101 8.19 -3.96 3.87
C ASP A 101 7.51 -3.58 5.19
N ASN A 102 6.67 -2.53 5.16
CA ASN A 102 5.91 -2.08 6.32
C ASN A 102 4.50 -2.69 6.39
N LEU A 103 4.03 -3.39 5.35
CA LEU A 103 2.72 -4.04 5.35
C LEU A 103 2.70 -5.25 6.28
N LYS A 104 1.63 -5.37 7.05
CA LYS A 104 1.33 -6.51 7.91
C LYS A 104 0.20 -7.35 7.39
N ALA A 105 -0.83 -6.71 6.86
CA ALA A 105 -1.99 -7.40 6.31
C ALA A 105 -2.62 -6.64 5.15
N ILE A 106 -3.18 -7.40 4.22
CA ILE A 106 -4.10 -6.94 3.18
C ILE A 106 -5.39 -7.70 3.42
N GLU A 107 -6.45 -6.99 3.78
CA GLU A 107 -7.77 -7.57 4.05
C GLU A 107 -8.70 -7.28 2.87
N ILE A 108 -9.44 -8.29 2.43
CA ILE A 108 -10.38 -8.20 1.30
C ILE A 108 -11.73 -8.71 1.78
N GLY A 109 -12.79 -7.93 1.55
CA GLY A 109 -14.15 -8.27 1.98
C GLY A 109 -14.37 -8.18 3.49
N ALA A 110 -13.39 -7.67 4.23
CA ALA A 110 -13.50 -7.52 5.68
C ALA A 110 -14.53 -6.45 6.05
N VAL A 111 -15.48 -6.85 6.90
CA VAL A 111 -16.42 -5.94 7.53
C VAL A 111 -15.92 -5.68 8.95
N GLN A 112 -15.70 -4.40 9.28
CA GLN A 112 -15.38 -4.03 10.64
C GLN A 112 -16.64 -4.13 11.51
N VAL A 113 -16.68 -5.12 12.41
CA VAL A 113 -17.81 -5.34 13.33
C VAL A 113 -17.47 -4.68 14.68
N ASP A 114 -17.93 -3.44 14.86
CA ASP A 114 -17.72 -2.59 16.06
C ASP A 114 -16.23 -2.48 16.53
N PRO A 115 -15.87 -1.55 17.44
CA PRO A 115 -14.49 -1.46 17.95
C PRO A 115 -14.13 -2.59 18.93
#